data_AF-A0A3M1FHU1-F1
#
_entry.id   AF-A0A3M1FHU1-F1
#
_cell.length_a   1.000
_cell.length_b   1.000
_cell.length_c   1.000
_cell.angle_alpha   90.00
_cell.angle_beta   90.00
_cell.angle_gamma   90.00
#
_symmetry.space_group_name_H-M   'P 1'
#
loop_
_entity.id
_entity.type
_entity.pdbx_description
1 polymer ?
#
loop_
_entity_poly.entity_id
_entity_poly.type
_entity_poly.pdbx_seq_one_letter_code
_entity_poly.pdbx_strand_id
1 'polypeptide(L)'
;MYNIDFANNIYSISYRNYSLKIFDNDSLPDFHKVLFRVNSNTSCHPKHNKRGYFAITARDLGDYHPDIRLLAINPGLTYAEIGPGLGEFLIHASKKANVVAIDPADYNLMKDILNFSLTLNLKDVYKNLINKMLARCNFYLSINLYNVNVEDVSTRFPELAHSIDVVVENFGPGYYFGRENISYHEKMLLKEGGILLQR
;
A
#
# COMPACT_ATOMS: atom_id res chain seq x y z
N MET A 1 5.44 27.79 -1.84
CA MET A 1 4.25 28.54 -2.32
C MET A 1 3.25 27.51 -2.80
N TYR A 2 2.08 27.44 -2.16
CA TYR A 2 1.07 26.42 -2.42
C TYR A 2 0.01 26.98 -3.35
N ASN A 3 -0.49 26.16 -4.28
CA ASN A 3 -1.57 26.56 -5.19
C ASN A 3 -2.73 25.62 -4.93
N ILE A 4 -3.83 26.16 -4.38
CA ILE A 4 -5.05 25.40 -4.11
C ILE A 4 -6.02 25.72 -5.25
N ASP A 5 -6.27 24.74 -6.12
CA ASP A 5 -7.32 24.84 -7.13
C ASP A 5 -8.60 24.22 -6.57
N PHE A 6 -9.69 25.00 -6.56
CA PHE A 6 -10.98 24.61 -6.00
C PHE A 6 -11.95 24.06 -7.06
N ALA A 7 -11.57 24.06 -8.34
CA ALA A 7 -12.43 23.55 -9.38
C ALA A 7 -12.59 22.02 -9.23
N ASN A 8 -13.82 21.58 -8.93
CA ASN A 8 -14.29 20.17 -8.89
C ASN A 8 -14.08 19.38 -7.58
N ASN A 9 -13.97 20.02 -6.41
CA ASN A 9 -13.67 19.35 -5.13
C ASN A 9 -12.37 18.52 -5.14
N ILE A 10 -11.45 18.83 -6.06
CA ILE A 10 -10.14 18.18 -6.13
C ILE A 10 -9.15 19.06 -5.40
N TYR A 11 -8.74 18.66 -4.19
CA TYR A 11 -7.65 19.38 -3.53
C TYR A 11 -6.33 18.98 -4.19
N SER A 12 -5.73 19.91 -4.92
CA SER A 12 -4.37 19.75 -5.44
C SER A 12 -3.37 20.36 -4.46
N ILE A 13 -2.53 19.55 -3.83
CA ILE A 13 -1.49 20.02 -2.90
C ILE A 13 -0.12 19.73 -3.51
N SER A 14 0.70 20.76 -3.70
CA SER A 14 2.10 20.55 -4.07
C SER A 14 2.99 20.51 -2.84
N TYR A 15 3.67 19.38 -2.58
CA TYR A 15 4.70 19.23 -1.55
C TYR A 15 5.98 18.67 -2.17
N ARG A 16 7.08 19.42 -2.08
CA ARG A 16 8.34 19.15 -2.81
C ARG A 16 8.05 18.93 -4.31
N ASN A 17 8.41 17.77 -4.87
CA ASN A 17 8.21 17.40 -6.28
C ASN A 17 6.89 16.64 -6.52
N TYR A 18 5.99 16.58 -5.52
CA TYR A 18 4.77 15.80 -5.58
C TYR A 18 3.54 16.71 -5.61
N SER A 19 2.54 16.34 -6.42
CA SER A 19 1.19 16.90 -6.36
C SER A 19 0.21 15.83 -5.86
N LEU A 20 -0.40 16.10 -4.71
CA LEU A 20 -1.49 15.33 -4.16
C LEU A 20 -2.78 15.74 -4.84
N LYS A 21 -3.57 14.79 -5.31
CA LYS A 21 -4.97 15.04 -5.67
C LYS A 21 -5.86 14.24 -4.73
N ILE A 22 -6.64 14.95 -3.93
CA ILE A 22 -7.73 14.37 -3.14
C ILE A 22 -8.96 14.38 -4.04
N PHE A 23 -9.56 13.22 -4.29
CA PHE A 23 -10.81 13.13 -5.06
C PHE A 23 -11.98 13.07 -4.08
N ASP A 24 -12.72 14.17 -3.94
CA ASP A 24 -14.02 14.20 -3.27
C ASP A 24 -15.09 13.89 -4.33
N ASN A 25 -15.18 12.62 -4.73
CA ASN A 25 -16.17 12.22 -5.72
C ASN A 25 -16.74 10.83 -5.41
N ASP A 26 -18.01 10.80 -5.01
CA ASP A 26 -18.81 9.59 -4.77
C ASP A 26 -19.06 8.75 -6.04
N SER A 27 -18.55 9.16 -7.20
CA SER A 27 -18.88 8.60 -8.51
C SER A 27 -17.81 7.71 -9.15
N LEU A 28 -16.78 7.27 -8.40
CA LEU A 28 -15.79 6.32 -8.92
C LEU A 28 -16.07 4.89 -8.44
N PRO A 29 -16.78 4.03 -9.22
CA PRO A 29 -17.39 2.78 -8.75
C PRO A 29 -16.37 1.75 -8.23
N ASP A 30 -15.12 1.81 -8.70
CA ASP A 30 -14.06 0.86 -8.34
C ASP A 30 -12.88 1.50 -7.60
N PHE A 31 -12.86 2.83 -7.46
CA PHE A 31 -11.78 3.60 -6.84
C PHE A 31 -12.15 4.25 -5.51
N HIS A 32 -13.26 3.85 -4.88
CA HIS A 32 -13.71 4.31 -3.56
C HIS A 32 -12.69 4.18 -2.39
N LYS A 33 -11.44 3.79 -2.66
CA LYS A 33 -10.37 3.55 -1.67
C LYS A 33 -9.00 4.12 -2.05
N VAL A 34 -8.88 4.79 -3.20
CA VAL A 34 -7.70 5.59 -3.51
C VAL A 34 -7.90 6.94 -2.86
N LEU A 35 -7.36 7.11 -1.65
CA LEU A 35 -7.52 8.36 -0.91
C LEU A 35 -6.75 9.50 -1.56
N PHE A 36 -5.63 9.15 -2.18
CA PHE A 36 -4.74 10.11 -2.82
C PHE A 36 -4.11 9.54 -4.06
N ARG A 37 -4.08 10.35 -5.10
CA ARG A 37 -3.12 10.16 -6.20
C ARG A 37 -1.98 11.14 -6.01
N VAL A 38 -0.78 10.61 -5.85
CA VAL A 38 0.44 11.40 -5.80
C VAL A 38 1.04 11.40 -7.19
N ASN A 39 1.03 12.53 -7.90
CA ASN A 39 1.75 12.67 -9.16
C ASN A 39 3.13 13.26 -8.87
N SER A 40 4.17 12.58 -9.31
CA SER A 40 5.53 13.10 -9.26
C SER A 40 5.79 13.97 -10.50
N ASN A 41 6.35 15.16 -10.28
CA ASN A 41 6.84 16.02 -11.36
C ASN A 41 8.19 15.54 -11.93
N THR A 42 8.84 14.61 -11.23
CA THR A 42 10.06 13.91 -11.65
C THR A 42 9.76 12.45 -11.98
N SER A 43 10.52 11.81 -12.87
CA SER A 43 10.33 10.37 -13.12
C SER A 43 10.55 9.58 -11.83
N CYS A 44 9.59 8.72 -11.47
CA CYS A 44 9.68 7.83 -10.31
C CYS A 44 10.53 6.58 -10.60
N HIS A 45 10.96 6.39 -11.85
CA HIS A 45 11.61 5.18 -12.30
C HIS A 45 12.71 5.51 -13.33
N PRO A 46 13.99 5.23 -13.06
CA PRO A 46 15.10 5.61 -13.94
C PRO A 46 15.02 5.01 -15.35
N LYS A 47 14.17 4.00 -15.57
CA LYS A 47 13.95 3.34 -16.87
C LYS A 47 12.72 3.83 -17.65
N HIS A 48 11.89 4.71 -17.07
CA HIS A 48 10.66 5.17 -17.72
C HIS A 48 10.54 6.71 -17.64
N ASN A 49 10.57 7.38 -18.80
CA ASN A 49 10.34 8.82 -18.98
C ASN A 49 8.86 9.24 -18.82
N LYS A 50 8.07 8.51 -18.03
CA LYS A 50 6.67 8.85 -17.75
C LYS A 50 6.59 9.52 -16.38
N ARG A 51 5.87 10.64 -16.31
CA ARG A 51 5.41 11.21 -15.03
C ARG A 51 4.70 10.11 -14.27
N GLY A 52 5.30 9.61 -13.21
CA GLY A 52 4.73 8.53 -12.44
C GLY A 52 3.65 9.07 -11.51
N TYR A 53 2.58 8.31 -11.38
CA TYR A 53 1.64 8.47 -10.28
C TYR A 53 1.66 7.18 -9.46
N PHE A 54 1.62 7.32 -8.14
CA PHE A 54 1.27 6.20 -7.28
C PHE A 54 -0.04 6.52 -6.56
N ALA A 55 -0.86 5.49 -6.40
CA ALA A 55 -2.10 5.57 -5.66
C ALA A 55 -1.84 5.04 -4.25
N ILE A 56 -2.25 5.79 -3.23
CA ILE A 56 -2.30 5.27 -1.86
C ILE A 56 -3.64 4.58 -1.71
N THR A 57 -3.62 3.26 -1.61
CA THR A 57 -4.81 2.44 -1.35
C THR A 57 -4.95 2.22 0.14
N ALA A 58 -6.18 2.28 0.66
CA ALA A 58 -6.45 2.09 2.09
C ALA A 58 -7.59 1.10 2.30
N ARG A 59 -7.38 -0.14 1.84
CA ARG A 59 -8.43 -1.15 1.78
C ARG A 59 -8.85 -1.64 3.16
N ASP A 60 -10.15 -1.62 3.45
CA ASP A 60 -10.68 -2.24 4.67
C ASP A 60 -10.67 -3.76 4.50
N LEU A 61 -10.56 -4.52 5.59
CA LEU A 61 -10.45 -5.98 5.52
C LEU A 61 -11.62 -6.61 4.76
N GLY A 62 -12.82 -6.05 4.90
CA GLY A 62 -14.03 -6.52 4.22
C GLY A 62 -13.94 -6.51 2.69
N ASP A 63 -13.00 -5.78 2.11
CA ASP A 63 -12.83 -5.57 0.68
C ASP A 63 -11.75 -6.45 0.04
N TYR A 64 -11.03 -7.20 0.86
CA TYR A 64 -10.10 -8.22 0.39
C TYR A 64 -10.87 -9.39 -0.21
N HIS A 65 -10.20 -10.22 -1.02
CA HIS A 65 -10.80 -11.47 -1.46
C HIS A 65 -11.34 -12.29 -0.27
N PRO A 66 -12.54 -12.91 -0.35
CA PRO A 66 -12.97 -13.98 0.55
C PRO A 66 -11.86 -14.87 1.12
N ASP A 67 -10.98 -15.43 0.29
CA ASP A 67 -9.91 -16.34 0.77
C ASP A 67 -8.89 -15.65 1.70
N ILE A 68 -8.74 -14.33 1.57
CA ILE A 68 -7.86 -13.52 2.43
C ILE A 68 -8.62 -12.98 3.64
N ARG A 69 -9.81 -12.36 3.44
CA ARG A 69 -10.57 -11.72 4.53
C ARG A 69 -11.20 -12.70 5.51
N LEU A 70 -11.45 -13.94 5.08
CA LEU A 70 -12.01 -15.01 5.93
C LEU A 70 -10.92 -15.95 6.45
N LEU A 71 -9.64 -15.67 6.16
CA LEU A 71 -8.53 -16.51 6.58
C LEU A 71 -8.45 -16.57 8.11
N ALA A 72 -8.50 -17.79 8.65
CA ALA A 72 -8.25 -18.00 10.07
C ALA A 72 -6.76 -17.83 10.38
N ILE A 73 -6.41 -16.75 11.07
CA ILE A 73 -5.02 -16.44 11.43
C ILE A 73 -4.50 -17.43 12.48
N ASN A 74 -3.45 -18.17 12.14
CA ASN A 74 -2.73 -19.08 13.01
C ASN A 74 -1.55 -18.35 13.68
N PRO A 75 -1.48 -18.29 15.03
CA PRO A 75 -0.44 -17.55 15.74
C PRO A 75 0.97 -18.13 15.56
N GLY A 76 1.11 -19.38 15.15
CA GLY A 76 2.39 -20.03 14.89
C GLY A 76 2.98 -19.77 13.50
N LEU A 77 2.30 -18.96 12.67
CA LEU A 77 2.72 -18.67 11.29
C LEU A 77 3.15 -17.20 11.15
N THR A 78 3.96 -16.93 10.13
CA THR A 78 4.38 -15.60 9.68
C THR A 78 3.65 -15.24 8.40
N TYR A 79 3.03 -14.07 8.37
CA TYR A 79 2.26 -13.57 7.24
C TYR A 79 3.00 -12.44 6.57
N ALA A 80 3.26 -12.54 5.26
CA ALA A 80 3.74 -11.44 4.45
C ALA A 80 2.64 -10.92 3.54
N GLU A 81 2.52 -9.60 3.38
CA GLU A 81 1.69 -8.98 2.35
C GLU A 81 2.58 -8.20 1.37
N ILE A 82 2.36 -8.42 0.08
CA ILE A 82 3.08 -7.73 -1.01
C ILE A 82 2.24 -6.56 -1.48
N GLY A 83 2.83 -5.37 -1.48
CA GLY A 83 2.13 -4.12 -1.81
C GLY A 83 0.87 -3.85 -0.98
N PRO A 84 0.91 -3.96 0.37
CA PRO A 84 -0.25 -3.75 1.22
C PRO A 84 -0.83 -2.33 1.12
N GLY A 85 -0.01 -1.33 0.76
CA GLY A 85 -0.37 0.07 0.94
C GLY A 85 -0.84 0.33 2.38
N LEU A 86 -1.98 0.97 2.55
CA LEU A 86 -2.62 1.16 3.86
C LEU A 86 -3.78 0.19 4.07
N GLY A 87 -3.65 -1.04 3.60
CA GLY A 87 -4.61 -2.13 3.79
C GLY A 87 -4.70 -2.65 5.23
N GLU A 88 -5.79 -3.34 5.56
CA GLU A 88 -6.03 -3.86 6.92
C GLU A 88 -5.62 -5.31 7.17
N PHE A 89 -5.21 -6.06 6.15
CA PHE A 89 -4.94 -7.48 6.34
C PHE A 89 -3.81 -7.73 7.36
N LEU A 90 -2.63 -7.12 7.19
CA LEU A 90 -1.56 -7.27 8.19
C LEU A 90 -1.92 -6.68 9.56
N ILE A 91 -2.74 -5.63 9.62
CA ILE A 91 -3.26 -5.09 10.90
C ILE A 91 -4.10 -6.15 11.61
N HIS A 92 -4.94 -6.88 10.88
CA HIS A 92 -5.73 -7.98 11.42
C HIS A 92 -4.84 -9.15 11.85
N ALA A 93 -3.91 -9.58 11.00
CA ALA A 93 -3.02 -10.72 11.26
C ALA A 93 -2.08 -10.47 12.46
N SER A 94 -1.55 -9.25 12.59
CA SER A 94 -0.61 -8.86 13.67
C SER A 94 -1.15 -9.02 15.08
N LYS A 95 -2.48 -9.11 15.25
CA LYS A 95 -3.12 -9.36 16.54
C LYS A 95 -2.80 -10.75 17.11
N LYS A 96 -2.33 -11.67 16.26
CA LYS A 96 -2.10 -13.07 16.62
C LYS A 96 -0.77 -13.61 16.14
N ALA A 97 -0.23 -13.07 15.04
CA ALA A 97 0.87 -13.66 14.30
C ALA A 97 1.96 -12.62 13.99
N ASN A 98 3.13 -13.11 13.62
CA ASN A 98 4.19 -12.26 13.07
C ASN A 98 3.80 -11.78 11.67
N VAL A 99 4.08 -10.52 11.36
CA VAL A 99 3.73 -9.91 10.08
C VAL A 99 4.92 -9.23 9.42
N VAL A 100 4.96 -9.30 8.10
CA VAL A 100 5.99 -8.70 7.25
C VAL A 100 5.30 -7.95 6.10
N ALA A 101 5.71 -6.72 5.84
CA ALA A 101 5.25 -5.96 4.70
C ALA A 101 6.40 -5.81 3.68
N ILE A 102 6.13 -6.06 2.41
CA ILE A 102 7.07 -5.82 1.31
C ILE A 102 6.42 -4.86 0.33
N ASP A 103 6.95 -3.64 0.25
CA ASP A 103 6.30 -2.58 -0.53
C ASP A 103 7.32 -1.50 -0.95
N PRO A 104 7.43 -1.14 -2.24
CA PRO A 104 8.31 -0.04 -2.66
C PRO A 104 7.80 1.36 -2.25
N ALA A 105 6.59 1.48 -1.70
CA ALA A 105 6.03 2.73 -1.19
C ALA A 105 6.85 3.39 -0.06
N ASP A 106 7.02 4.72 -0.11
CA ASP A 106 7.59 5.51 0.99
C ASP A 106 6.51 5.90 2.02
N TYR A 107 6.40 5.11 3.09
CA TYR A 107 5.41 5.32 4.15
C TYR A 107 5.67 6.58 4.98
N ASN A 108 6.92 7.06 5.07
CA ASN A 108 7.21 8.32 5.76
C ASN A 108 6.68 9.50 4.95
N LEU A 109 6.90 9.48 3.63
CA LEU A 109 6.30 10.47 2.73
C LEU A 109 4.76 10.42 2.78
N MET A 110 4.16 9.23 2.80
CA MET A 110 2.70 9.09 2.95
C MET A 110 2.20 9.71 4.25
N LYS A 111 2.90 9.46 5.37
CA LYS A 111 2.58 10.04 6.68
C LYS A 111 2.69 11.56 6.67
N ASP A 112 3.73 12.13 6.08
CA ASP A 112 3.91 13.59 5.98
C ASP A 112 2.78 14.23 5.17
N ILE A 113 2.41 13.60 4.05
CA ILE A 113 1.29 14.04 3.21
C ILE A 113 -0.04 14.00 3.97
N LEU A 114 -0.30 12.91 4.70
CA LEU A 114 -1.50 12.75 5.52
C LEU A 114 -1.56 13.81 6.64
N ASN A 115 -0.46 14.03 7.36
CA ASN A 115 -0.36 15.05 8.41
C ASN A 115 -0.58 16.45 7.86
N PHE A 116 0.03 16.78 6.71
CA PHE A 116 -0.21 18.06 6.04
C PHE A 116 -1.70 18.22 5.67
N SER A 117 -2.33 17.16 5.16
CA SER A 117 -3.75 17.22 4.76
C SER A 117 -4.68 17.59 5.92
N LEU A 118 -4.34 17.21 7.17
CA LEU A 118 -5.10 17.61 8.35
C LEU A 118 -5.04 19.11 8.66
N THR A 119 -4.06 19.84 8.14
CA THR A 119 -3.95 21.30 8.31
C THR A 119 -4.88 22.08 7.38
N LEU A 120 -5.49 21.40 6.40
CA LEU A 120 -6.42 21.99 5.45
C LEU A 120 -7.83 22.09 6.04
N ASN A 121 -8.62 23.02 5.50
CA ASN A 121 -10.03 23.18 5.86
C ASN A 121 -10.90 22.09 5.19
N LEU A 122 -10.77 20.85 5.68
CA LEU A 122 -11.53 19.69 5.22
C LEU A 122 -12.77 19.44 6.09
N LYS A 123 -13.80 18.81 5.49
CA LYS A 123 -14.96 18.27 6.23
C LYS A 123 -14.52 17.19 7.23
N ASP A 124 -15.24 17.04 8.34
CA ASP A 124 -14.88 16.11 9.42
C ASP A 124 -14.82 14.64 8.97
N VAL A 125 -15.65 14.24 8.01
CA VAL A 125 -15.60 12.91 7.41
C VAL A 125 -14.23 12.59 6.81
N TYR A 126 -13.61 13.56 6.13
CA TYR A 126 -12.26 13.41 5.55
C TYR A 126 -11.18 13.43 6.61
N LYS A 127 -11.31 14.28 7.64
CA LYS A 127 -10.39 14.29 8.78
C LYS A 127 -10.38 12.94 9.50
N ASN A 128 -11.55 12.36 9.73
CA ASN A 128 -11.69 11.03 10.33
C ASN A 128 -11.04 9.94 9.47
N LEU A 129 -11.24 10.00 8.15
CA LEU A 129 -10.62 9.06 7.22
C LEU A 129 -9.10 9.20 7.16
N ILE A 130 -8.58 10.44 7.12
CA ILE A 130 -7.14 10.72 7.19
C ILE A 130 -6.55 10.21 8.51
N ASN A 131 -7.23 10.43 9.64
CA ASN A 131 -6.79 9.91 10.94
C ASN A 131 -6.75 8.38 10.97
N LYS A 132 -7.75 7.70 10.40
CA LYS A 132 -7.75 6.24 10.22
C LYS A 132 -6.51 5.81 9.42
N MET A 133 -6.20 6.50 8.33
CA MET A 133 -5.05 6.19 7.48
C MET A 133 -3.70 6.50 8.12
N LEU A 134 -3.60 7.56 8.92
CA LEU A 134 -2.41 7.82 9.75
C LEU A 134 -2.18 6.70 10.75
N ALA A 135 -3.24 6.19 11.40
CA ALA A 135 -3.11 5.05 12.31
C ALA A 135 -2.56 3.81 11.59
N ARG A 136 -3.04 3.52 10.38
CA ARG A 136 -2.50 2.42 9.55
C ARG A 136 -1.06 2.67 9.13
N CYS A 137 -0.74 3.88 8.71
CA CYS A 137 0.62 4.24 8.30
C CYS A 137 1.61 4.08 9.45
N ASN A 138 1.23 4.50 10.66
CA ASN A 138 2.03 4.29 11.87
C ASN A 138 2.20 2.80 12.19
N PHE A 139 1.17 1.98 11.98
CA PHE A 139 1.28 0.53 12.11
C PHE A 139 2.33 -0.04 11.15
N TYR A 140 2.28 0.28 9.86
CA TYR A 140 3.26 -0.22 8.88
C TYR A 140 4.69 0.22 9.18
N LEU A 141 4.86 1.44 9.68
CA LEU A 141 6.17 1.94 10.14
C LEU A 141 6.66 1.27 11.44
N SER A 142 5.81 0.51 12.14
CA SER A 142 6.14 -0.16 13.42
C SER A 142 6.42 -1.66 13.27
N ILE A 143 6.14 -2.25 12.11
CA ILE A 143 6.38 -3.67 11.81
C ILE A 143 7.62 -3.86 10.92
N ASN A 144 7.93 -5.11 10.60
CA ASN A 144 8.98 -5.46 9.64
C ASN A 144 8.56 -5.05 8.22
N LEU A 145 8.85 -3.81 7.85
CA LEU A 145 8.60 -3.24 6.52
C LEU A 145 9.88 -3.23 5.69
N TYR A 146 9.86 -3.97 4.59
CA TYR A 146 10.93 -4.01 3.60
C TYR A 146 10.56 -3.11 2.42
N ASN A 147 11.15 -1.92 2.39
CA ASN A 147 10.80 -0.90 1.41
C ASN A 147 11.47 -1.13 0.04
N VAL A 148 11.04 -2.17 -0.66
CA VAL A 148 11.60 -2.65 -1.95
C VAL A 148 10.52 -3.26 -2.83
N ASN A 149 10.83 -3.43 -4.12
CA ASN A 149 10.00 -4.29 -4.97
C ASN A 149 10.23 -5.75 -4.60
N VAL A 150 9.20 -6.60 -4.78
CA VAL A 150 9.27 -8.03 -4.47
C VAL A 150 10.37 -8.73 -5.27
N GLU A 151 10.64 -8.27 -6.50
CA GLU A 151 11.68 -8.83 -7.37
C GLU A 151 13.10 -8.68 -6.78
N ASP A 152 13.31 -7.67 -5.94
CA ASP A 152 14.62 -7.34 -5.37
C ASP A 152 14.85 -8.02 -4.00
N VAL A 153 13.81 -8.61 -3.39
CA VAL A 153 13.85 -9.09 -1.99
C VAL A 153 14.91 -10.16 -1.79
N SER A 154 14.97 -11.18 -2.65
CA SER A 154 15.92 -12.30 -2.49
C SER A 154 17.38 -11.87 -2.59
N THR A 155 17.67 -10.77 -3.28
CA THR A 155 19.03 -10.23 -3.42
C THR A 155 19.42 -9.32 -2.27
N ARG A 156 18.47 -8.53 -1.76
CA ARG A 156 18.72 -7.51 -0.73
C ARG A 156 18.52 -8.01 0.70
N PHE A 157 17.65 -9.00 0.86
CA PHE A 157 17.23 -9.60 2.13
C PHE A 157 17.19 -11.13 1.98
N PRO A 158 18.35 -11.78 1.78
CA PRO A 158 18.41 -13.23 1.56
C PRO A 158 17.82 -14.03 2.73
N GLU A 159 17.78 -13.47 3.94
CA GLU A 159 17.13 -14.07 5.11
C GLU A 159 15.62 -14.24 4.98
N LEU A 160 14.97 -13.48 4.10
CA LEU A 160 13.53 -13.62 3.85
C LEU A 160 13.20 -14.77 2.88
N ALA A 161 14.17 -15.21 2.07
CA ALA A 161 13.95 -16.30 1.13
C ALA A 161 13.59 -17.58 1.89
N HIS A 162 12.50 -18.23 1.47
CA HIS A 162 11.99 -19.46 2.06
C HIS A 162 11.69 -19.40 3.58
N SER A 163 11.34 -18.22 4.09
CA SER A 163 11.09 -18.00 5.52
C SER A 163 9.62 -17.76 5.89
N ILE A 164 8.77 -17.44 4.91
CA ILE A 164 7.39 -17.01 5.15
C ILE A 164 6.42 -18.19 5.03
N ASP A 165 5.47 -18.27 5.97
CA ASP A 165 4.43 -19.31 5.96
C ASP A 165 3.29 -18.99 4.99
N VAL A 166 2.85 -17.74 4.99
CA VAL A 166 1.71 -17.28 4.18
C VAL A 166 2.09 -15.97 3.49
N VAL A 167 2.06 -15.96 2.16
CA VAL A 167 2.23 -14.76 1.34
C VAL A 167 0.88 -14.37 0.78
N VAL A 168 0.51 -13.10 0.97
CA VAL A 168 -0.71 -12.50 0.48
C VAL A 168 -0.39 -11.45 -0.57
N GLU A 169 -1.04 -11.59 -1.71
CA GLU A 169 -1.03 -10.65 -2.81
C GLU A 169 -2.50 -10.45 -3.20
N ASN A 170 -3.03 -9.25 -2.99
CA ASN A 170 -4.46 -9.00 -3.13
C ASN A 170 -4.81 -8.16 -4.37
N PHE A 171 -3.85 -7.63 -5.14
CA PHE A 171 -4.14 -6.81 -6.32
C PHE A 171 -3.01 -6.66 -7.37
N GLY A 172 -2.21 -7.71 -7.56
CA GLY A 172 -1.06 -7.76 -8.46
C GLY A 172 -1.41 -7.69 -9.95
N PRO A 173 -2.56 -8.17 -10.46
CA PRO A 173 -2.77 -8.21 -11.91
C PRO A 173 -2.79 -6.84 -12.58
N GLY A 174 -3.29 -5.80 -11.88
CA GLY A 174 -3.44 -4.45 -12.44
C GLY A 174 -2.12 -3.70 -12.63
N TYR A 175 -1.15 -3.91 -11.75
CA TYR A 175 0.19 -3.30 -11.86
C TYR A 175 1.18 -4.17 -12.66
N TYR A 176 0.84 -5.44 -12.90
CA TYR A 176 1.72 -6.43 -13.51
C TYR A 176 1.29 -6.87 -14.91
N PHE A 177 0.38 -6.16 -15.57
CA PHE A 177 0.06 -6.39 -16.98
C PHE A 177 1.36 -6.38 -17.81
N GLY A 178 1.82 -7.58 -18.20
CA GLY A 178 3.06 -7.81 -18.96
C GLY A 178 4.31 -8.23 -18.16
N ARG A 179 4.22 -8.55 -16.86
CA ARG A 179 5.36 -9.08 -16.06
C ARG A 179 5.15 -10.55 -15.69
N GLU A 180 5.61 -11.46 -16.55
CA GLU A 180 5.38 -12.92 -16.46
C GLU A 180 6.04 -13.64 -15.25
N ASN A 181 6.73 -12.96 -14.32
CA ASN A 181 7.53 -13.63 -13.27
C ASN A 181 7.24 -13.22 -11.82
N ILE A 182 6.17 -12.49 -11.53
CA ILE A 182 5.97 -11.98 -10.16
C ILE A 182 5.53 -13.07 -9.18
N SER A 183 4.70 -14.00 -9.62
CA SER A 183 4.37 -15.20 -8.83
C SER A 183 5.64 -16.01 -8.47
N TYR A 184 6.70 -15.98 -9.30
CA TYR A 184 7.97 -16.60 -8.94
C TYR A 184 8.62 -15.91 -7.74
N HIS A 185 8.71 -14.57 -7.77
CA HIS A 185 9.34 -13.80 -6.67
C HIS A 185 8.57 -13.94 -5.36
N GLU A 186 7.24 -13.97 -5.40
CA GLU A 186 6.40 -14.21 -4.23
C GLU A 186 6.59 -15.62 -3.65
N LYS A 187 6.67 -16.64 -4.52
CA LYS A 187 6.94 -18.02 -4.11
C LYS A 187 8.33 -18.21 -3.51
N MET A 188 9.31 -17.38 -3.89
CA MET A 188 10.65 -17.41 -3.28
C MET A 188 10.67 -16.99 -1.82
N LEU A 189 9.65 -16.29 -1.35
CA LEU A 189 9.52 -15.97 0.07
C LEU A 189 8.99 -17.17 0.88
N LEU A 190 8.22 -18.05 0.24
CA LEU A 190 7.55 -19.14 0.91
C LEU A 190 8.52 -20.23 1.33
N LYS A 191 8.40 -20.62 2.60
CA LYS A 191 9.00 -21.86 3.11
C LYS A 191 8.37 -23.08 2.43
N GLU A 192 8.99 -24.25 2.60
CA GLU A 192 8.40 -25.51 2.14
C GLU A 192 7.01 -25.73 2.75
N GLY A 193 6.02 -25.99 1.91
CA GLY A 193 4.61 -26.12 2.31
C GLY A 193 3.89 -24.80 2.61
N GLY A 194 4.51 -23.65 2.32
CA GLY A 194 3.90 -22.34 2.48
C GLY A 194 2.71 -22.09 1.53
N ILE A 195 1.87 -21.12 1.90
CA ILE A 195 0.60 -20.81 1.21
C ILE A 195 0.73 -19.47 0.49
N LEU A 196 0.43 -19.45 -0.80
CA LEU A 196 0.26 -18.23 -1.58
C LEU A 196 -1.22 -17.93 -1.77
N LEU A 197 -1.67 -16.76 -1.34
CA LEU A 197 -3.03 -16.25 -1.61
C LEU A 197 -2.92 -15.08 -2.59
N GLN A 198 -3.36 -15.29 -3.84
CA GLN A 198 -3.28 -14.33 -4.96
C GLN A 198 -4.68 -13.98 -5.48
N ARG A 199 -4.86 -12.76 -6.01
CA ARG A 199 -6.11 -12.35 -6.68
C ARG A 199 -5.95 -11.40 -7.85
#